data_AF-A0A9N8ZI81-F1
#
_entry.id   AF-A0A9N8ZI81-F1
#
_cell.length_a   1.000
_cell.length_b   1.000
_cell.length_c   1.000
_cell.angle_alpha   90.00
_cell.angle_beta   90.00
_cell.angle_gamma   90.00
#
_symmetry.space_group_name_H-M   'P 1'
#
loop_
_entity.id
_entity.type
_entity.pdbx_description
1 polymer ?
#
loop_
_entity_poly.entity_id
_entity_poly.type
_entity_poly.pdbx_seq_one_letter_code
_entity_poly.pdbx_strand_id
1 'polypeptide(L)'
;MSTRLDIDNVSRWTLNHFKELEGLLHDLIPLIRWFQISAKEFWRKVSPFEQIFPKQLYKDIIGHYLDPETPPISVMFLGKTRRFSGQTIFDGGKVFDGWQKDSIKM
;
A
#
# COMPACT_ATOMS: atom_id res chain seq x y z
N MET A 1 5.02 -2.83 30.73
CA MET A 1 6.43 -2.89 30.30
C MET A 1 6.44 -2.54 28.82
N SER A 2 6.97 -1.38 28.45
CA SER A 2 7.00 -0.91 27.04
C SER A 2 8.36 -1.27 26.46
N THR A 3 8.44 -2.31 25.63
CA THR A 3 9.63 -2.63 24.86
C THR A 3 9.74 -1.59 23.73
N ARG A 4 10.64 -0.62 23.89
CA ARG A 4 10.97 0.33 22.82
C ARG A 4 11.58 -0.48 21.67
N LEU A 5 10.85 -0.61 20.57
CA LEU A 5 11.37 -1.13 19.33
C LEU A 5 12.54 -0.23 18.89
N ASP A 6 13.71 -0.82 18.69
CA ASP A 6 14.89 -0.10 18.19
C ASP A 6 14.77 0.01 16.66
N ILE A 7 14.10 1.08 16.21
CA ILE A 7 13.73 1.31 14.80
C ILE A 7 14.98 1.57 13.93
N ASP A 8 16.06 2.07 14.52
CA ASP A 8 17.32 2.35 13.84
C ASP A 8 18.10 1.07 13.47
N ASN A 9 17.83 -0.06 14.14
CA ASN A 9 18.49 -1.33 13.87
C ASN A 9 17.53 -2.45 13.47
N VAL A 10 16.84 -2.26 12.35
CA VAL A 10 15.93 -3.25 11.75
C VAL A 10 16.62 -4.61 11.51
N SER A 11 17.94 -4.63 11.28
CA SER A 11 18.70 -5.88 11.06
C SER A 11 18.69 -6.85 12.25
N ARG A 12 18.40 -6.35 13.46
CA ARG A 12 18.31 -7.17 14.69
C ARG A 12 16.89 -7.60 15.01
N TRP A 13 15.91 -7.25 14.18
CA TRP A 13 14.51 -7.54 14.45
C TRP A 13 14.20 -9.01 14.20
N THR A 14 13.61 -9.64 15.21
CA THR A 14 12.99 -10.96 15.07
C THR A 14 11.62 -10.84 14.41
N LEU A 15 11.09 -11.95 13.90
CA LEU A 15 9.75 -12.03 13.30
C LEU A 15 8.65 -11.47 14.22
N ASN A 16 8.80 -11.61 15.54
CA ASN A 16 7.80 -11.13 16.50
C ASN A 16 7.73 -9.59 16.53
N HIS A 17 8.87 -8.91 16.41
CA HIS A 17 8.91 -7.45 16.33
C HIS A 17 8.20 -6.95 15.07
N PHE A 18 8.35 -7.64 13.94
CA PHE A 18 7.62 -7.30 12.71
C PHE A 18 6.12 -7.49 12.88
N LYS A 19 5.66 -8.56 13.52
CA LYS A 19 4.22 -8.79 13.79
C LYS A 19 3.63 -7.74 14.74
N GLU A 20 4.38 -7.37 15.78
CA GLU A 20 3.96 -6.30 16.70
C GLU A 20 3.86 -4.97 15.97
N LEU A 21 4.85 -4.63 15.14
CA LEU A 21 4.83 -3.41 14.34
C LEU A 21 3.70 -3.43 13.31
N GLU A 22 3.48 -4.56 12.63
CA GLU A 22 2.39 -4.76 11.68
C GLU A 22 1.05 -4.47 12.34
N GLY A 23 0.78 -5.03 13.52
CA GLY A 23 -0.45 -4.78 14.26
C GLY A 23 -0.65 -3.30 14.63
N LEU A 24 0.43 -2.58 14.95
CA LEU A 24 0.37 -1.14 15.26
C LEU A 24 0.19 -0.27 14.02
N LEU A 25 0.82 -0.63 12.90
CA LEU A 25 0.78 0.15 11.67
C LEU A 25 -0.37 -0.23 10.75
N HIS A 26 -1.04 -1.36 10.95
CA HIS A 26 -2.11 -1.85 10.08
C HIS A 26 -3.17 -0.78 9.80
N ASP A 27 -3.64 -0.10 10.85
CA ASP A 27 -4.65 0.96 10.76
C ASP A 27 -4.09 2.29 10.22
N LEU A 28 -2.77 2.50 10.32
CA LEU A 28 -2.09 3.72 9.89
C LEU A 28 -1.67 3.66 8.41
N ILE A 29 -1.34 2.47 7.90
CA ILE A 29 -0.95 2.24 6.50
C ILE A 29 -1.95 2.84 5.49
N PRO A 30 -3.28 2.66 5.60
CA PRO A 30 -4.23 3.25 4.66
C PRO A 30 -4.35 4.77 4.80
N LEU A 31 -3.95 5.36 5.92
CA LEU A 31 -4.03 6.82 6.13
C LEU A 31 -2.85 7.57 5.52
N ILE A 32 -1.76 6.88 5.22
CA ILE A 32 -0.55 7.46 4.65
C ILE A 32 -0.74 7.71 3.16
N ARG A 33 -0.40 8.92 2.71
CA ARG A 33 -0.43 9.31 1.29
C ARG A 33 0.86 8.88 0.59
N TRP A 34 1.01 7.58 0.35
CA TRP A 34 2.23 6.98 -0.19
C TRP A 34 2.77 7.66 -1.45
N PHE A 35 1.88 8.04 -2.38
CA PHE A 35 2.24 8.68 -3.65
C PHE A 35 2.73 10.13 -3.52
N GLN A 36 2.61 10.73 -2.33
CA GLN A 36 3.15 12.07 -2.05
C GLN A 36 4.57 12.00 -1.45
N ILE A 37 5.00 10.82 -1.01
CA ILE A 37 6.35 10.60 -0.53
C ILE A 37 7.26 10.55 -1.75
N SER A 38 8.50 11.04 -1.64
CA SER A 38 9.45 10.88 -2.74
C SER A 38 9.93 9.43 -2.81
N ALA A 39 10.18 8.93 -4.03
CA ALA A 39 10.71 7.58 -4.25
C ALA A 39 11.97 7.29 -3.40
N LYS A 40 12.85 8.29 -3.28
CA LYS A 40 14.09 8.21 -2.49
C LYS A 40 13.82 8.01 -1.00
N GLU A 41 12.90 8.78 -0.42
CA GLU A 41 12.56 8.66 1.00
C GLU A 41 11.81 7.35 1.28
N PHE A 42 10.89 6.95 0.39
CA PHE A 42 10.22 5.66 0.45
C PHE A 42 11.24 4.51 0.45
N TRP A 43 12.16 4.50 -0.50
CA TRP A 43 13.18 3.44 -0.60
C TRP A 43 14.08 3.37 0.65
N ARG A 44 14.48 4.51 1.22
CA ARG A 44 15.39 4.53 2.37
C ARG A 44 14.72 4.16 3.69
N LYS A 45 13.49 4.59 3.90
CA LYS A 45 12.82 4.50 5.21
C LYS A 45 11.74 3.43 5.28
N VAL A 46 11.12 3.10 4.15
CA VAL A 46 9.95 2.20 4.10
C VAL A 46 10.32 0.81 3.60
N SER A 47 11.23 0.72 2.61
CA SER A 47 11.72 -0.56 2.04
C SER A 47 12.19 -1.59 3.09
N PRO A 48 12.92 -1.22 4.17
CA PRO A 48 13.33 -2.18 5.20
C PRO A 48 12.16 -2.89 5.90
N PHE A 49 10.97 -2.30 5.85
CA PHE A 49 9.76 -2.79 6.47
C PHE A 49 8.77 -3.37 5.45
N GLU A 50 9.20 -3.72 4.23
CA GLU A 50 8.31 -4.30 3.20
C GLU A 50 7.41 -5.43 3.73
N GLN A 51 7.92 -6.24 4.65
CA GLN A 51 7.21 -7.40 5.21
C GLN A 51 5.92 -7.07 5.96
N ILE A 52 5.77 -5.84 6.48
CA ILE A 52 4.53 -5.42 7.17
C ILE A 52 3.48 -4.83 6.22
N PHE A 53 3.82 -4.67 4.95
CA PHE A 53 2.89 -4.10 3.97
C PHE A 53 2.04 -5.19 3.33
N PRO A 54 0.76 -4.90 3.05
CA PRO A 54 -0.02 -5.70 2.11
C PRO A 54 0.72 -5.77 0.77
N LYS A 55 0.96 -7.00 0.27
CA LYS A 55 1.75 -7.23 -0.96
C LYS A 55 1.27 -6.41 -2.17
N GLN A 56 -0.04 -6.23 -2.29
CA GLN A 56 -0.64 -5.45 -3.37
C GLN A 56 -0.30 -3.97 -3.26
N LEU A 57 -0.44 -3.40 -2.05
CA LEU A 57 -0.14 -1.99 -1.79
C LEU A 57 1.33 -1.66 -2.08
N TYR A 58 2.26 -2.51 -1.62
CA TYR A 58 3.68 -2.28 -1.83
C TYR A 58 4.05 -2.28 -3.34
N LYS A 59 3.50 -3.24 -4.09
CA LYS A 59 3.66 -3.30 -5.56
C LYS A 59 3.10 -2.07 -6.26
N ASP A 60 1.95 -1.59 -5.83
CA ASP A 60 1.32 -0.41 -6.42
C ASP A 60 2.13 0.87 -6.16
N ILE A 61 2.72 1.01 -4.97
CA ILE A 61 3.60 2.14 -4.66
C ILE A 61 4.86 2.10 -5.52
N ILE A 62 5.51 0.93 -5.63
CA ILE A 62 6.68 0.75 -6.49
C ILE A 62 6.32 1.00 -7.96
N GLY A 63 5.22 0.42 -8.43
CA GLY A 63 4.72 0.58 -9.78
C GLY A 63 4.55 2.05 -10.14
N HIS A 64 3.93 2.84 -9.27
CA HIS A 64 3.78 4.29 -9.47
C HIS A 64 5.11 5.04 -9.61
N TYR A 65 6.15 4.65 -8.88
CA TYR A 65 7.47 5.28 -9.02
C TYR A 65 8.24 4.83 -10.27
N LEU A 66 7.99 3.63 -10.77
CA LEU A 66 8.63 3.08 -11.96
C LEU A 66 7.94 3.53 -13.25
N ASP A 67 6.61 3.58 -13.22
CA ASP A 67 5.75 3.97 -14.31
C ASP A 67 4.56 4.78 -13.76
N PRO A 68 4.70 6.12 -13.68
CA PRO A 68 3.67 6.98 -13.12
C PRO A 68 2.44 7.12 -14.03
N GLU A 69 2.53 6.71 -15.30
CA GLU A 69 1.41 6.73 -16.24
C GLU A 69 0.44 5.56 -15.99
N THR A 70 0.95 4.46 -15.42
CA THR A 70 0.12 3.31 -15.04
C THR A 70 -0.58 3.57 -13.69
N PRO A 71 -1.93 3.53 -13.65
CA PRO A 71 -2.67 3.70 -12.41
C PRO A 71 -2.46 2.50 -11.47
N PRO A 72 -2.31 2.72 -10.15
CA PRO A 72 -2.18 1.61 -9.21
C PRO A 72 -3.46 0.76 -9.13
N ILE A 73 -3.34 -0.51 -8.76
CA ILE A 73 -4.48 -1.43 -8.67
C ILE A 73 -5.24 -1.21 -7.35
N SER A 74 -4.53 -0.99 -6.25
CA SER A 74 -5.06 -0.82 -4.89
C SER A 74 -5.70 0.55 -4.64
N VAL A 75 -5.48 1.58 -5.48
CA VAL A 75 -6.15 2.90 -5.32
C VAL A 75 -7.67 2.80 -5.51
N MET A 76 -8.18 1.67 -6.00
CA MET A 76 -9.61 1.35 -5.91
C MET A 76 -10.14 1.35 -4.46
N PHE A 77 -9.28 1.09 -3.45
CA PHE A 77 -9.63 1.10 -2.02
C PHE A 77 -9.49 2.46 -1.32
N LEU A 78 -8.78 3.42 -1.92
CA LEU A 78 -8.63 4.78 -1.38
C LEU A 78 -9.53 5.72 -2.19
N GLY A 79 -10.79 5.79 -1.76
CA GLY A 79 -11.89 6.42 -2.46
C GLY A 79 -11.54 7.65 -3.32
N LYS A 80 -11.86 7.54 -4.62
CA LYS A 80 -12.10 8.65 -5.56
C LYS A 80 -11.13 9.83 -5.43
N THR A 81 -9.87 9.65 -5.80
CA THR A 81 -9.12 10.80 -6.32
C THR A 81 -9.77 11.22 -7.64
N ARG A 82 -10.22 12.48 -7.71
CA ARG A 82 -10.88 13.04 -8.89
C ARG A 82 -9.97 12.86 -10.10
N ARG A 83 -10.58 12.38 -11.18
CA ARG A 83 -10.05 12.34 -12.55
C ARG A 83 -9.34 13.67 -12.84
N PHE A 84 -8.03 13.66 -13.03
CA PHE A 84 -7.39 14.74 -13.78
C PHE A 84 -7.71 14.50 -15.26
N SER A 85 -8.37 15.50 -15.83
CA SER A 85 -8.93 15.52 -17.19
C SER A 85 -7.84 15.57 -18.26
N GLY A 86 -7.99 14.73 -19.29
CA GLY A 86 -7.24 14.66 -20.54
C GLY A 86 -6.37 13.40 -20.59
N GLN A 87 -6.65 12.34 -21.37
CA GLN A 87 -7.15 12.28 -22.74
C GLN A 87 -7.82 10.91 -23.03
N THR A 88 -8.91 10.98 -23.80
CA THR A 88 -9.61 9.97 -24.65
C THR A 88 -9.66 8.46 -24.32
N ILE A 89 -10.92 8.02 -24.15
CA ILE A 89 -11.53 6.69 -24.38
C ILE A 89 -10.99 6.00 -25.63
N PHE A 90 -10.74 4.67 -25.57
CA PHE A 90 -11.11 3.53 -26.48
C PHE A 90 -10.27 2.33 -25.95
N ASP A 91 -10.75 1.11 -25.63
CA ASP A 91 -11.74 0.23 -26.25
C ASP A 91 -12.20 -0.85 -25.23
N GLY A 92 -13.42 -1.36 -25.36
CA GLY A 92 -13.87 -2.57 -24.66
C GLY A 92 -14.68 -2.37 -23.38
N GLY A 93 -15.91 -1.87 -23.51
CA GLY A 93 -16.87 -1.75 -22.42
C GLY A 93 -17.10 -3.06 -21.66
N LYS A 94 -16.71 -3.07 -20.38
CA LYS A 94 -17.32 -3.91 -19.34
C LYS A 94 -17.55 -3.06 -18.10
N VAL A 95 -18.82 -2.76 -17.84
CA VAL A 95 -19.28 -2.37 -16.51
C VAL A 95 -19.24 -3.64 -15.66
N PHE A 96 -18.33 -3.70 -14.70
CA PHE A 96 -18.40 -4.73 -13.66
C PHE A 96 -19.37 -4.23 -12.59
N ASP A 97 -20.57 -4.79 -12.64
CA ASP A 97 -21.60 -4.69 -11.62
C ASP A 97 -21.28 -5.64 -10.45
N GLY A 98 -21.63 -5.25 -9.24
CA GLY A 98 -21.82 -6.20 -8.14
C GLY A 98 -20.59 -6.59 -7.32
N TRP A 99 -20.49 -6.01 -6.14
CA TRP A 99 -19.84 -6.62 -4.97
C TRP A 99 -20.39 -8.03 -4.74
N GLN A 100 -19.58 -9.06 -4.95
CA GLN A 100 -19.90 -10.40 -4.47
C GLN A 100 -19.37 -10.56 -3.03
N LYS A 101 -20.27 -10.36 -2.07
CA LYS A 101 -20.14 -10.90 -0.71
C LYS A 101 -20.45 -12.40 -0.78
N ASP A 102 -19.42 -13.22 -0.78
CA ASP A 102 -19.48 -14.64 -0.42
C ASP A 102 -18.10 -14.97 0.18
N SER A 103 -17.91 -15.62 1.31
CA SER A 103 -18.82 -16.19 2.31
C SER A 103 -17.93 -16.54 3.51
N ILE A 104 -18.39 -16.24 4.72
CA ILE A 104 -17.89 -16.88 5.94
C ILE A 104 -18.54 -18.27 6.00
N LYS A 105 -17.72 -19.33 6.08
CA LYS A 105 -18.03 -20.63 6.69
C LYS A 105 -16.70 -21.37 6.92
N MET A 106 -16.27 -21.55 8.18
CA MET A 106 -16.54 -22.73 9.03
C MET A 106 -16.29 -24.04 8.29
#